data_AF-A0A814EHW3-F1
#
_entry.id   AF-A0A814EHW3-F1
#
_cell.length_a   1.000
_cell.length_b   1.000
_cell.length_c   1.000
_cell.angle_alpha   90.00
_cell.angle_beta   90.00
_cell.angle_gamma   90.00
#
_symmetry.space_group_name_H-M   'P 1'
#
loop_
_entity.id
_entity.type
_entity.pdbx_description
1 polymer ?
#
loop_
_entity_poly.entity_id
_entity_poly.type
_entity_poly.pdbx_seq_one_letter_code
_entity_poly.pdbx_strand_id
1 'polypeptide(L)'
;MMFLLSVRLYFFIIFNLFFFVKCNQLSVDSFDSIINPDIIIKNCTIGELCSGTINSTSIHYYSVQYSFNPITAIRLTTNMKYNVTQNAPILVVVRQIRGVVSWTLPYAFSNGMIYSSVTRILCIHNEVNRTRPHTSTVFIEISTSNVDLIDYSIQLDNTTEYLLETDVKQSFTISPATPVYYKFVFPSHINNIFIEVQSQDDLCAVVSVQSFDCPVYDVGEIGFRQGHYQTMSKSASFNVYSSEFTKRNEFLLVFLVKPTDADCLDYKETAIIQPAGVVDVERRKNITVILSSLSYSKYLYVTIFLTVGIYSLIYVFAFLIMCRQPDTYDRLAPDQLSLLEARTERELAEHQNNRQSLETSEGEENVIASRMNDYEREESAVEVIETSGTGFVTVNDLCTKDYEYLKQKFRIYPQTMITIAIFYSLPVIQLVLQYQINIDSIGNEDICYFNFLCARQFAMLAAFNNVFSNIGYCALGLLFFIIVYRR
;
A
#
# COMPACT_ATOMS: atom_id res chain seq x y z
N MET A 1 15.15 60.94 -41.95
CA MET A 1 14.45 60.00 -41.05
C MET A 1 12.93 60.22 -41.00
N MET A 2 12.29 60.70 -42.08
CA MET A 2 10.82 60.84 -42.18
C MET A 2 10.25 59.99 -43.32
N PHE A 3 11.05 59.70 -44.35
CA PHE A 3 10.67 58.86 -45.50
C PHE A 3 10.53 57.36 -45.15
N LEU A 4 11.30 56.85 -44.18
CA LEU A 4 11.26 55.43 -43.78
C LEU A 4 10.04 55.08 -42.91
N LEU A 5 9.43 56.06 -42.23
CA LEU A 5 8.20 55.85 -41.45
C LEU A 5 6.95 55.79 -42.34
N SER A 6 6.91 56.58 -43.41
CA SER A 6 5.81 56.59 -44.38
C SER A 6 5.67 55.23 -45.09
N VAL A 7 6.78 54.61 -45.51
CA VAL A 7 6.75 53.32 -46.22
C VAL A 7 6.30 52.18 -45.31
N ARG A 8 6.69 52.19 -44.02
CA ARG A 8 6.24 51.18 -43.04
C ARG A 8 4.76 51.30 -42.71
N LEU A 9 4.22 52.52 -42.62
CA LEU A 9 2.79 52.73 -42.39
C LEU A 9 1.95 52.26 -43.60
N TYR A 10 2.42 52.53 -44.81
CA TYR A 10 1.73 52.13 -46.05
C TYR A 10 1.73 50.61 -46.22
N PHE A 11 2.83 49.93 -45.90
CA PHE A 11 2.89 48.46 -45.93
C PHE A 11 2.00 47.83 -44.86
N PHE A 12 1.93 48.41 -43.66
CA PHE A 12 1.07 47.91 -42.59
C PHE A 12 -0.42 48.09 -42.91
N ILE A 13 -0.81 49.20 -43.55
CA ILE A 13 -2.20 49.45 -43.98
C ILE A 13 -2.59 48.52 -45.13
N ILE A 14 -1.73 48.32 -46.13
CA ILE A 14 -2.01 47.39 -47.25
C ILE A 14 -2.08 45.94 -46.75
N PHE A 15 -1.18 45.52 -45.85
CA PHE A 15 -1.18 44.15 -45.31
C PHE A 15 -2.43 43.88 -44.46
N ASN A 16 -2.91 44.85 -43.68
CA ASN A 16 -4.16 44.72 -42.92
C ASN A 16 -5.41 44.81 -43.81
N LEU A 17 -5.41 45.62 -44.87
CA LEU A 17 -6.51 45.64 -45.86
C LEU A 17 -6.59 44.33 -46.65
N PHE A 18 -5.46 43.70 -47.00
CA PHE A 18 -5.46 42.39 -47.67
C PHE A 18 -6.00 41.28 -46.76
N PHE A 19 -5.73 41.34 -45.44
CA PHE A 19 -6.31 40.41 -44.46
C PHE A 19 -7.79 40.67 -44.20
N PHE A 20 -8.22 41.94 -44.11
CA PHE A 20 -9.65 42.28 -43.93
C PHE A 20 -10.50 41.95 -45.16
N VAL A 21 -9.97 42.10 -46.37
CA VAL A 21 -10.69 41.75 -47.61
C VAL A 21 -10.78 40.24 -47.81
N LYS A 22 -9.79 39.45 -47.34
CA LYS A 22 -9.87 37.97 -47.35
C LYS A 22 -10.73 37.37 -46.22
N CYS A 23 -11.04 38.13 -45.17
CA CYS A 23 -11.92 37.65 -44.09
C CYS A 23 -13.42 37.80 -44.41
N ASN A 24 -13.78 38.62 -45.40
CA ASN A 24 -15.18 38.87 -45.80
C ASN A 24 -15.64 38.08 -47.04
N GLN A 25 -14.92 37.02 -47.42
CA GLN A 25 -15.29 36.10 -48.50
C GLN A 25 -15.03 34.63 -48.13
N LEU A 26 -15.13 34.26 -46.85
CA LEU A 26 -15.77 32.98 -46.57
C LEU A 26 -17.26 33.25 -46.65
N SER A 27 -17.84 32.90 -47.80
CA SER A 27 -19.24 32.54 -47.82
C SER A 27 -19.45 31.60 -46.64
N VAL A 28 -20.36 31.98 -45.75
CA VAL A 28 -21.16 30.99 -45.06
C VAL A 28 -21.89 30.29 -46.19
N ASP A 29 -21.22 29.31 -46.79
CA ASP A 29 -21.90 28.28 -47.56
C ASP A 29 -22.98 27.81 -46.60
N SER A 30 -24.21 28.09 -47.01
CA SER A 30 -25.43 27.60 -46.40
C SER A 30 -25.16 26.24 -45.80
N PHE A 31 -25.11 26.18 -44.46
CA PHE A 31 -25.18 24.95 -43.69
C PHE A 31 -26.60 24.35 -43.81
N ASP A 32 -27.16 24.35 -45.02
CA ASP A 32 -28.40 23.69 -45.38
C ASP A 32 -28.09 22.26 -45.79
N SER A 33 -27.61 21.51 -44.80
CA SER A 33 -28.09 20.18 -44.48
C SER A 33 -27.39 19.72 -43.21
N ILE A 34 -27.62 20.40 -42.09
CA ILE A 34 -27.62 19.66 -40.82
C ILE A 34 -28.79 18.69 -40.98
N ILE A 35 -28.50 17.46 -41.39
CA ILE A 35 -29.41 16.35 -41.20
C ILE A 35 -29.50 16.24 -39.67
N ASN A 36 -30.42 17.01 -39.07
CA ASN A 36 -30.79 16.81 -37.69
C ASN A 36 -31.35 15.41 -37.65
N PRO A 37 -30.68 14.46 -36.98
CA PRO A 37 -31.17 13.10 -36.98
C PRO A 37 -32.54 13.08 -36.32
N ASP A 38 -33.47 12.33 -36.92
CA ASP A 38 -34.83 12.23 -36.43
C ASP A 38 -34.82 11.52 -35.06
N ILE A 39 -35.38 12.16 -34.04
CA ILE A 39 -35.48 11.57 -32.70
C ILE A 39 -36.72 10.66 -32.65
N ILE A 40 -36.47 9.36 -32.55
CA ILE A 40 -37.51 8.34 -32.46
C ILE A 40 -37.64 7.91 -31.00
N ILE A 41 -38.78 8.24 -30.38
CA ILE A 41 -39.09 7.83 -29.02
C ILE A 41 -39.57 6.37 -29.05
N LYS A 42 -38.90 5.52 -28.28
CA LYS A 42 -39.22 4.10 -28.12
C LYS A 42 -39.64 3.83 -26.68
N ASN A 43 -40.68 3.02 -26.53
CA ASN A 43 -41.09 2.53 -25.22
C ASN A 43 -40.34 1.23 -24.93
N CYS A 44 -39.80 1.13 -23.72
CA CYS A 44 -39.18 -0.09 -23.22
C CYS A 44 -39.49 -0.21 -21.72
N THR A 45 -39.89 -1.40 -21.29
CA THR A 45 -40.22 -1.68 -19.89
C THR A 45 -39.16 -2.57 -19.25
N ILE A 46 -39.06 -2.54 -17.91
CA ILE A 46 -38.11 -3.40 -17.18
C ILE A 46 -38.56 -4.86 -17.31
N GLY A 47 -37.64 -5.74 -17.70
CA GLY A 47 -37.86 -7.17 -17.97
C GLY A 47 -38.15 -7.49 -19.44
N GLU A 48 -38.29 -6.47 -20.29
CA GLU A 48 -38.54 -6.64 -21.72
C GLU A 48 -37.25 -6.51 -22.55
N LEU A 49 -37.12 -7.34 -23.58
CA LEU A 49 -36.05 -7.23 -24.56
C LEU A 49 -36.50 -6.31 -25.70
N CYS A 50 -35.97 -5.10 -25.73
CA CYS A 50 -36.32 -4.08 -26.71
C CYS A 50 -35.26 -4.04 -27.82
N SER A 51 -35.63 -4.40 -29.05
CA SER A 51 -34.73 -4.37 -30.21
C SER A 51 -35.03 -3.20 -31.14
N GLY A 52 -34.04 -2.80 -31.92
CA GLY A 52 -34.17 -1.76 -32.93
C GLY A 52 -33.06 -1.82 -33.96
N THR A 53 -33.28 -1.11 -35.07
CA THR A 53 -32.29 -0.96 -36.14
C THR A 53 -32.02 0.53 -36.32
N ILE A 54 -30.74 0.95 -36.30
CA ILE A 54 -30.33 2.35 -36.30
C ILE A 54 -29.30 2.65 -37.41
N ASN A 55 -29.29 3.90 -37.88
CA ASN A 55 -28.32 4.45 -38.82
C ASN A 55 -28.00 5.92 -38.45
N SER A 56 -27.22 6.60 -39.29
CA SER A 56 -26.81 8.00 -39.11
C SER A 56 -27.93 9.04 -39.19
N THR A 57 -29.12 8.66 -39.65
CA THR A 57 -30.26 9.58 -39.83
C THR A 57 -31.22 9.62 -38.66
N SER A 58 -31.11 8.72 -37.68
CA SER A 58 -32.03 8.64 -36.54
C SER A 58 -31.30 8.48 -35.20
N ILE A 59 -31.92 9.00 -34.15
CA ILE A 59 -31.53 8.77 -32.75
C ILE A 59 -32.69 8.06 -32.07
N HIS A 60 -32.41 6.95 -31.41
CA HIS A 60 -33.43 6.23 -30.65
C HIS A 60 -33.36 6.62 -29.18
N TYR A 61 -34.47 7.09 -28.64
CA TYR A 61 -34.57 7.60 -27.27
C TYR A 61 -35.57 6.78 -26.46
N TYR A 62 -35.12 6.22 -25.34
CA TYR A 62 -35.94 5.42 -24.43
C TYR A 62 -36.09 6.15 -23.09
N SER A 63 -37.32 6.18 -22.58
CA SER A 63 -37.62 6.65 -21.23
C SER A 63 -38.18 5.50 -20.40
N VAL A 64 -37.41 5.02 -19.42
CA VAL A 64 -37.81 3.89 -18.57
C VAL A 64 -38.06 4.39 -17.16
N GLN A 65 -39.26 4.17 -16.64
CA GLN A 65 -39.60 4.50 -15.25
C GLN A 65 -39.21 3.34 -14.33
N TYR A 66 -38.68 3.67 -13.16
CA TYR A 66 -38.33 2.69 -12.14
C TYR A 66 -38.71 3.19 -10.74
N SER A 67 -38.92 2.23 -9.83
CA SER A 67 -39.13 2.50 -8.42
C SER A 67 -37.83 2.20 -7.66
N PHE A 68 -37.43 3.10 -6.76
CA PHE A 68 -36.27 2.84 -5.92
C PHE A 68 -36.57 1.73 -4.91
N ASN A 69 -35.70 0.72 -4.87
CA ASN A 69 -35.67 -0.28 -3.82
C ASN A 69 -34.22 -0.47 -3.36
N PRO A 70 -33.92 -0.34 -2.05
CA PRO A 70 -32.54 -0.39 -1.54
C PRO A 70 -31.85 -1.75 -1.71
N ILE A 71 -32.60 -2.82 -1.98
CA ILE A 71 -32.10 -4.20 -2.09
C ILE A 71 -31.86 -4.59 -3.55
N THR A 72 -32.42 -3.85 -4.51
CA THR A 72 -32.34 -4.19 -5.93
C THR A 72 -31.53 -3.16 -6.71
N ALA A 73 -30.81 -3.60 -7.73
CA ALA A 73 -30.19 -2.72 -8.72
C ALA A 73 -30.77 -2.96 -10.11
N ILE A 74 -30.69 -1.95 -10.98
CA ILE A 74 -31.09 -2.09 -12.39
C ILE A 74 -29.85 -2.41 -13.20
N ARG A 75 -29.91 -3.52 -13.93
CA ARG A 75 -28.86 -3.96 -14.84
C ARG A 75 -29.32 -3.71 -16.28
N LEU A 76 -28.53 -2.93 -17.02
CA LEU A 76 -28.75 -2.63 -18.42
C LEU A 76 -27.78 -3.45 -19.26
N THR A 77 -28.33 -4.33 -20.09
CA THR A 77 -27.60 -5.08 -21.11
C THR A 77 -27.89 -4.46 -22.47
N THR A 78 -26.84 -4.15 -23.21
CA THR A 78 -26.92 -3.63 -24.58
C THR A 78 -26.11 -4.53 -25.48
N ASN A 79 -26.71 -5.01 -26.56
CA ASN A 79 -26.09 -5.92 -27.51
C ASN A 79 -26.24 -5.36 -28.92
N MET A 80 -25.25 -5.63 -29.77
CA MET A 80 -25.32 -5.36 -31.20
C MET A 80 -24.96 -6.59 -32.01
N LYS A 81 -25.53 -6.70 -33.19
CA LYS A 81 -25.11 -7.70 -34.17
C LYS A 81 -23.81 -7.24 -34.84
N TYR A 82 -22.68 -7.75 -34.38
CA TYR A 82 -21.38 -7.37 -34.91
C TYR A 82 -21.20 -7.83 -36.36
N ASN A 83 -20.77 -6.91 -37.23
CA ASN A 83 -20.34 -7.20 -38.59
C ASN A 83 -18.99 -6.53 -38.88
N VAL A 84 -18.08 -7.27 -39.52
CA VAL A 84 -16.65 -6.91 -39.73
C VAL A 84 -16.48 -5.64 -40.58
N THR A 85 -17.51 -5.21 -41.31
CA THR A 85 -17.48 -4.04 -42.20
C THR A 85 -17.84 -2.71 -41.52
N GLN A 86 -18.19 -2.71 -40.23
CA GLN A 86 -18.69 -1.52 -39.54
C GLN A 86 -17.56 -0.67 -38.95
N ASN A 87 -17.25 0.46 -39.60
CA ASN A 87 -16.22 1.43 -39.14
C ASN A 87 -16.75 2.46 -38.13
N ALA A 88 -18.06 2.48 -37.85
CA ALA A 88 -18.68 3.45 -36.95
C ALA A 88 -19.45 2.72 -35.84
N PRO A 89 -19.08 2.91 -34.55
CA PRO A 89 -19.77 2.26 -33.44
C PRO A 89 -21.14 2.89 -33.16
N ILE A 90 -21.98 2.14 -32.47
CA ILE A 90 -23.16 2.66 -31.78
C ILE A 90 -22.68 3.29 -30.47
N LEU A 91 -23.10 4.52 -30.19
CA LEU A 91 -22.93 5.18 -28.90
C LEU A 91 -24.19 4.99 -28.07
N VAL A 92 -24.03 4.42 -26.88
CA VAL A 92 -25.09 4.33 -25.87
C VAL A 92 -24.81 5.36 -24.78
N VAL A 93 -25.76 6.24 -24.52
CA VAL A 93 -25.70 7.23 -23.44
C VAL A 93 -26.86 7.00 -22.48
N VAL A 94 -26.54 6.79 -21.21
CA VAL A 94 -27.52 6.60 -20.14
C VAL A 94 -27.46 7.81 -19.22
N ARG A 95 -28.53 8.58 -19.22
CA ARG A 95 -28.69 9.75 -18.36
C ARG A 95 -29.53 9.41 -17.14
N GLN A 96 -28.97 9.67 -15.98
CA GLN A 96 -29.56 9.51 -14.66
C GLN A 96 -29.66 10.86 -13.95
N ILE A 97 -30.23 10.89 -12.75
CA ILE A 97 -30.44 12.14 -11.99
C ILE A 97 -29.11 12.80 -11.59
N ARG A 98 -28.11 12.01 -11.20
CA ARG A 98 -26.82 12.51 -10.67
C ARG A 98 -25.62 12.23 -11.55
N GLY A 99 -25.83 11.72 -12.76
CA GLY A 99 -24.72 11.34 -13.62
C GLY A 99 -25.17 10.90 -15.00
N VAL A 100 -24.18 10.80 -15.87
CA VAL A 100 -24.29 10.27 -17.22
C VAL A 100 -23.20 9.23 -17.38
N VAL A 101 -23.56 8.06 -17.90
CA VAL A 101 -22.60 7.02 -18.28
C VAL A 101 -22.79 6.69 -19.74
N SER A 102 -21.70 6.44 -20.45
CA SER A 102 -21.75 6.14 -21.88
C SER A 102 -20.70 5.12 -22.27
N TRP A 103 -21.01 4.30 -23.26
CA TRP A 103 -20.09 3.34 -23.85
C TRP A 103 -20.42 3.14 -25.33
N THR A 104 -19.46 2.58 -26.06
CA THR A 104 -19.63 2.24 -27.47
C THR A 104 -19.95 0.76 -27.62
N LEU A 105 -20.74 0.43 -28.63
CA LEU A 105 -20.91 -0.91 -29.16
C LEU A 105 -20.36 -0.93 -30.60
N PRO A 106 -19.44 -1.83 -30.94
CA PRO A 106 -18.86 -2.80 -30.02
C PRO A 106 -17.92 -2.08 -29.03
N TYR A 107 -17.75 -2.69 -27.87
CA TYR A 107 -16.89 -2.15 -26.83
C TYR A 107 -15.46 -2.61 -27.07
N ALA A 108 -14.61 -1.69 -27.51
CA ALA A 108 -13.25 -1.97 -27.92
C ALA A 108 -12.23 -1.54 -26.85
N PHE A 109 -11.22 -2.38 -26.65
CA PHE A 109 -10.09 -2.10 -25.77
C PHE A 109 -8.82 -1.81 -26.58
N SER A 110 -7.85 -1.11 -25.98
CA SER A 110 -6.58 -0.74 -26.61
C SER A 110 -5.74 -1.93 -27.08
N ASN A 111 -5.93 -3.11 -26.49
CA ASN A 111 -5.26 -4.35 -26.86
C ASN A 111 -5.92 -5.08 -28.05
N GLY A 112 -6.95 -4.49 -28.68
CA GLY A 112 -7.63 -5.05 -29.85
C GLY A 112 -8.74 -6.05 -29.52
N MET A 113 -9.10 -6.23 -28.24
CA MET A 113 -10.27 -7.02 -27.86
C MET A 113 -11.56 -6.19 -28.03
N ILE A 114 -12.60 -6.85 -28.54
CA ILE A 114 -13.84 -6.20 -28.93
C ILE A 114 -15.01 -7.02 -28.37
N TYR A 115 -16.02 -6.38 -27.76
CA TYR A 115 -17.22 -7.04 -27.24
C TYR A 115 -18.49 -6.51 -27.91
N SER A 116 -19.34 -7.38 -28.43
CA SER A 116 -20.62 -6.99 -29.05
C SER A 116 -21.72 -6.73 -28.01
N SER A 117 -21.55 -7.26 -26.80
CA SER A 117 -22.49 -7.14 -25.69
C SER A 117 -21.82 -6.53 -24.47
N VAL A 118 -22.45 -5.50 -23.91
CA VAL A 118 -22.01 -4.81 -22.69
C VAL A 118 -23.15 -4.86 -21.68
N THR A 119 -22.83 -5.21 -20.44
CA THR A 119 -23.79 -5.21 -19.34
C THR A 119 -23.27 -4.36 -18.21
N ARG A 120 -24.09 -3.43 -17.72
CA ARG A 120 -23.72 -2.53 -16.62
C ARG A 120 -24.84 -2.40 -15.61
N ILE A 121 -24.45 -2.22 -14.36
CA ILE A 121 -25.37 -1.89 -13.27
C ILE A 121 -25.48 -0.36 -13.21
N LEU A 122 -26.70 0.15 -13.10
CA LEU A 122 -26.99 1.57 -13.05
C LEU A 122 -26.86 2.09 -11.61
N CYS A 123 -26.17 3.22 -11.43
CA CYS A 123 -26.04 3.84 -10.11
C CYS A 123 -27.33 4.57 -9.73
N ILE A 124 -28.16 3.95 -8.89
CA ILE A 124 -29.42 4.54 -8.47
C ILE A 124 -29.23 5.15 -7.08
N HIS A 125 -29.14 6.48 -7.05
CA HIS A 125 -29.10 7.22 -5.79
C HIS A 125 -30.51 7.45 -5.24
N ASN A 126 -30.68 7.29 -3.93
CA ASN A 126 -31.88 7.76 -3.22
C ASN A 126 -31.56 8.98 -2.35
N GLU A 127 -32.38 10.02 -2.49
CA GLU A 127 -32.40 11.14 -1.57
C GLU A 127 -33.18 10.75 -0.32
N VAL A 128 -32.44 10.50 0.77
CA VAL A 128 -32.89 9.95 2.06
C VAL A 128 -34.05 10.72 2.73
N ASN A 129 -34.45 11.88 2.22
CA ASN A 129 -35.36 12.82 2.90
C ASN A 129 -36.77 12.95 2.32
N ARG A 130 -37.26 12.00 1.50
CA ARG A 130 -38.62 12.11 0.93
C ARG A 130 -39.48 10.90 1.25
N THR A 131 -40.55 11.14 1.99
CA THR A 131 -41.54 10.18 2.51
C THR A 131 -42.49 9.60 1.45
N ARG A 132 -42.19 9.76 0.16
CA ARG A 132 -43.02 9.22 -0.94
C ARG A 132 -42.22 8.24 -1.80
N PRO A 133 -42.83 7.15 -2.28
CA PRO A 133 -42.21 6.31 -3.30
C PRO A 133 -41.96 7.17 -4.54
N HIS A 134 -40.70 7.51 -4.78
CA HIS A 134 -40.28 8.26 -5.94
C HIS A 134 -40.12 7.30 -7.12
N THR A 135 -41.03 7.38 -8.08
CA THR A 135 -40.75 6.90 -9.43
C THR A 135 -39.73 7.85 -10.05
N SER A 136 -38.61 7.29 -10.48
CA SER A 136 -37.56 8.02 -11.18
C SER A 136 -37.47 7.49 -12.61
N THR A 137 -36.81 8.23 -13.48
CA THR A 137 -36.70 7.87 -14.89
C THR A 137 -35.25 7.79 -15.31
N VAL A 138 -34.90 6.71 -16.02
CA VAL A 138 -33.64 6.60 -16.75
C VAL A 138 -33.93 6.92 -18.20
N PHE A 139 -33.07 7.73 -18.79
CA PHE A 139 -33.12 8.03 -20.21
C PHE A 139 -31.95 7.34 -20.90
N ILE A 140 -32.25 6.58 -21.95
CA ILE A 140 -31.23 5.89 -22.76
C ILE A 140 -31.33 6.45 -24.16
N GLU A 141 -30.21 6.98 -24.63
CA GLU A 141 -30.04 7.48 -25.99
C GLU A 141 -29.10 6.54 -26.74
N ILE A 142 -29.50 6.16 -27.95
CA ILE A 142 -28.73 5.29 -28.84
C ILE A 142 -28.59 6.04 -30.15
N SER A 143 -27.35 6.21 -30.59
CA SER A 143 -27.00 6.91 -31.82
C SER A 143 -25.82 6.23 -32.52
N THR A 144 -25.68 6.43 -33.83
CA THR A 144 -24.51 5.98 -34.58
C THR A 144 -24.24 6.93 -35.74
N SER A 145 -22.99 6.99 -36.20
CA SER A 145 -22.63 7.67 -37.45
C SER A 145 -22.56 6.73 -38.65
N ASN A 146 -22.94 5.45 -38.47
CA ASN A 146 -22.93 4.49 -39.58
C ASN A 146 -24.06 4.78 -40.59
N VAL A 147 -23.74 4.71 -41.87
CA VAL A 147 -24.75 4.84 -42.95
C VAL A 147 -25.55 3.55 -43.08
N ASP A 148 -24.91 2.41 -42.85
CA ASP A 148 -25.57 1.10 -42.89
C ASP A 148 -26.43 0.88 -41.65
N LEU A 149 -27.50 0.11 -41.83
CA LEU A 149 -28.41 -0.28 -40.76
C LEU A 149 -27.72 -1.26 -39.81
N ILE A 150 -27.70 -0.92 -38.51
CA ILE A 150 -27.16 -1.77 -37.45
C ILE A 150 -28.29 -2.23 -36.53
N ASP A 151 -28.42 -3.54 -36.35
CA ASP A 151 -29.35 -4.13 -35.39
C ASP A 151 -28.74 -4.12 -33.99
N TYR A 152 -29.51 -3.62 -33.02
CA TYR A 152 -29.17 -3.62 -31.61
C TYR A 152 -30.34 -4.08 -30.74
N SER A 153 -30.03 -4.49 -29.52
CA SER A 153 -31.03 -4.77 -28.49
C SER A 153 -30.61 -4.21 -27.13
N ILE A 154 -31.60 -3.81 -26.35
CA ILE A 154 -31.44 -3.38 -24.96
C ILE A 154 -32.37 -4.17 -24.06
N GLN A 155 -31.90 -4.48 -22.86
CA GLN A 155 -32.68 -5.15 -21.83
C GLN A 155 -32.34 -4.54 -20.48
N LEU A 156 -33.38 -4.13 -19.74
CA LEU A 156 -33.23 -3.65 -18.37
C LEU A 156 -33.84 -4.68 -17.42
N ASP A 157 -33.05 -5.23 -16.50
CA ASP A 157 -33.51 -6.21 -15.51
C ASP A 157 -33.31 -5.70 -14.08
N ASN A 158 -34.20 -6.08 -13.16
CA ASN A 158 -33.97 -5.88 -11.73
C ASN A 158 -33.15 -7.06 -11.19
N THR A 159 -32.01 -6.75 -10.55
CA THR A 159 -31.14 -7.74 -9.89
C THR A 159 -31.38 -7.70 -8.38
N THR A 160 -31.75 -8.84 -7.80
CA THR A 160 -32.11 -8.99 -6.38
C THR A 160 -30.95 -9.31 -5.44
N GLU A 161 -29.79 -9.68 -5.98
CA GLU A 161 -28.60 -10.06 -5.20
C GLU A 161 -27.63 -8.89 -4.96
N TYR A 162 -28.09 -7.64 -5.07
CA TYR A 162 -27.22 -6.46 -5.03
C TYR A 162 -26.63 -6.15 -3.64
N LEU A 163 -27.25 -6.64 -2.56
CA LEU A 163 -26.82 -6.42 -1.19
C LEU A 163 -25.99 -7.60 -0.68
N LEU A 164 -24.80 -7.32 -0.16
CA LEU A 164 -23.94 -8.33 0.49
C LEU A 164 -24.33 -8.52 1.95
N GLU A 165 -24.43 -9.78 2.35
CA GLU A 165 -24.64 -10.19 3.74
C GLU A 165 -23.32 -10.66 4.38
N THR A 166 -23.24 -10.56 5.70
CA THR A 166 -22.07 -11.03 6.46
C THR A 166 -22.14 -12.55 6.65
N ASP A 167 -20.98 -13.22 6.59
CA ASP A 167 -20.78 -14.66 6.71
C ASP A 167 -21.52 -15.53 5.66
N VAL A 168 -21.98 -14.90 4.58
CA VAL A 168 -22.58 -15.57 3.42
C VAL A 168 -21.61 -15.55 2.25
N LYS A 169 -21.44 -16.69 1.58
CA LYS A 169 -20.62 -16.78 0.36
C LYS A 169 -21.46 -16.37 -0.84
N GLN A 170 -21.04 -15.32 -1.54
CA GLN A 170 -21.68 -14.88 -2.78
C GLN A 170 -20.76 -15.20 -3.96
N SER A 171 -21.26 -15.94 -4.95
CA SER A 171 -20.50 -16.28 -6.16
C SER A 171 -21.14 -15.68 -7.40
N PHE A 172 -20.34 -15.13 -8.30
CA PHE A 172 -20.79 -14.50 -9.54
C PHE A 172 -19.69 -14.48 -10.60
N THR A 173 -20.07 -14.26 -11.86
CA THR A 173 -19.15 -14.19 -12.99
C THR A 173 -19.00 -12.75 -13.45
N ILE A 174 -17.76 -12.32 -13.69
CA ILE A 174 -17.44 -10.99 -14.22
C ILE A 174 -16.64 -11.11 -15.53
N SER A 175 -16.65 -10.05 -16.34
CA SER A 175 -15.84 -9.93 -17.56
C SER A 175 -15.44 -8.46 -17.80
N PRO A 176 -14.55 -8.15 -18.75
CA PRO A 176 -14.17 -6.77 -19.05
C PRO A 176 -15.35 -5.89 -19.52
N ALA A 177 -16.35 -6.48 -20.19
CA ALA A 177 -17.55 -5.78 -20.67
C ALA A 177 -18.76 -5.93 -19.73
N THR A 178 -18.62 -6.70 -18.65
CA THR A 178 -19.68 -6.94 -17.66
C THR A 178 -19.14 -6.77 -16.23
N PRO A 179 -18.75 -5.54 -15.83
CA PRO A 179 -18.38 -5.26 -14.45
C PRO A 179 -19.59 -5.43 -13.52
N VAL A 180 -19.32 -5.81 -12.28
CA VAL A 180 -20.34 -5.99 -11.25
C VAL A 180 -19.90 -5.25 -10.00
N TYR A 181 -20.85 -4.61 -9.32
CA TYR A 181 -20.61 -4.06 -8.00
C TYR A 181 -21.77 -4.39 -7.07
N TYR A 182 -21.45 -4.56 -5.80
CA TYR A 182 -22.42 -4.88 -4.75
C TYR A 182 -22.36 -3.82 -3.65
N LYS A 183 -23.49 -3.64 -2.98
CA LYS A 183 -23.61 -2.74 -1.83
C LYS A 183 -23.43 -3.52 -0.54
N PHE A 184 -22.72 -2.93 0.42
CA PHE A 184 -22.67 -3.42 1.80
C PHE A 184 -23.05 -2.29 2.77
N VAL A 185 -23.75 -2.65 3.84
CA VAL A 185 -24.15 -1.74 4.91
C VAL A 185 -23.62 -2.29 6.23
N PHE A 186 -22.86 -1.50 6.97
CA PHE A 186 -22.30 -1.93 8.25
C PHE A 186 -23.42 -2.15 9.30
N PRO A 187 -23.49 -3.32 9.95
CA PRO A 187 -24.38 -3.53 11.09
C PRO A 187 -23.97 -2.68 12.30
N SER A 188 -24.94 -2.26 13.13
CA SER A 188 -24.76 -1.29 14.23
C SER A 188 -23.73 -1.66 15.31
N HIS A 189 -23.23 -2.89 15.33
CA HIS A 189 -22.28 -3.41 16.33
C HIS A 189 -20.92 -3.80 15.74
N ILE A 190 -20.72 -3.60 14.44
CA ILE A 190 -19.52 -4.03 13.71
C ILE A 190 -18.83 -2.79 13.14
N ASN A 191 -17.60 -2.55 13.63
CA ASN A 191 -16.81 -1.39 13.22
C ASN A 191 -15.81 -1.70 12.11
N ASN A 192 -15.55 -2.99 11.84
CA ASN A 192 -14.66 -3.45 10.80
C ASN A 192 -15.21 -4.70 10.13
N ILE A 193 -14.94 -4.84 8.83
CA ILE A 193 -15.27 -6.03 8.07
C ILE A 193 -14.04 -6.49 7.31
N PHE A 194 -13.79 -7.79 7.32
CA PHE A 194 -12.77 -8.40 6.50
C PHE A 194 -13.41 -8.96 5.25
N ILE A 195 -12.99 -8.46 4.10
CA ILE A 195 -13.48 -8.87 2.79
C ILE A 195 -12.48 -9.85 2.23
N GLU A 196 -12.92 -11.06 1.94
CA GLU A 196 -12.11 -12.07 1.27
C GLU A 196 -12.72 -12.39 -0.10
N VAL A 197 -11.90 -12.27 -1.14
CA VAL A 197 -12.28 -12.51 -2.52
C VAL A 197 -11.42 -13.65 -3.05
N GLN A 198 -12.05 -14.68 -3.60
CA GLN A 198 -11.38 -15.87 -4.11
C GLN A 198 -11.87 -16.21 -5.51
N SER A 199 -11.00 -16.77 -6.34
CA SER A 199 -11.30 -17.26 -7.68
C SER A 199 -10.41 -18.45 -8.01
N GLN A 200 -10.95 -19.37 -8.82
CA GLN A 200 -10.20 -20.52 -9.35
C GLN A 200 -9.53 -20.21 -10.70
N ASP A 201 -9.88 -19.10 -11.35
CA ASP A 201 -9.35 -18.71 -12.65
C ASP A 201 -8.07 -17.86 -12.49
N ASP A 202 -7.18 -17.88 -13.48
CA ASP A 202 -5.91 -17.11 -13.45
C ASP A 202 -6.01 -15.70 -14.07
N LEU A 203 -7.19 -15.32 -14.56
CA LEU A 203 -7.39 -14.02 -15.21
C LEU A 203 -7.19 -12.87 -14.23
N CYS A 204 -6.53 -11.79 -14.65
CA CYS A 204 -6.35 -10.61 -13.83
C CYS A 204 -7.65 -9.84 -13.66
N ALA A 205 -7.98 -9.50 -12.42
CA ALA A 205 -9.13 -8.66 -12.07
C ALA A 205 -8.72 -7.60 -11.06
N VAL A 206 -9.52 -6.56 -10.92
CA VAL A 206 -9.39 -5.55 -9.88
C VAL A 206 -10.63 -5.57 -9.00
N VAL A 207 -10.40 -5.48 -7.71
CA VAL A 207 -11.42 -5.28 -6.68
C VAL A 207 -11.17 -3.93 -6.03
N SER A 208 -12.22 -3.13 -5.88
CA SER A 208 -12.14 -1.78 -5.30
C SER A 208 -13.28 -1.54 -4.33
N VAL A 209 -12.96 -0.99 -3.16
CA VAL A 209 -13.90 -0.54 -2.13
C VAL A 209 -14.12 0.95 -2.32
N GLN A 210 -15.32 1.31 -2.77
CA GLN A 210 -15.70 2.69 -3.06
C GLN A 210 -16.78 3.16 -2.09
N SER A 211 -16.83 4.46 -1.82
CA SER A 211 -17.98 5.05 -1.12
C SER A 211 -19.26 4.91 -1.95
N PHE A 212 -20.41 4.80 -1.29
CA PHE A 212 -21.71 4.83 -1.98
C PHE A 212 -22.04 6.25 -2.48
N ASP A 213 -21.47 6.62 -3.62
CA ASP A 213 -21.75 7.86 -4.34
C ASP A 213 -21.86 7.58 -5.84
N CYS A 214 -22.62 8.41 -6.56
CA CYS A 214 -22.76 8.28 -8.02
C CYS A 214 -21.96 9.39 -8.73
N PRO A 215 -21.27 9.09 -9.84
CA PRO A 215 -21.19 7.80 -10.54
C PRO A 215 -20.28 6.78 -9.84
N VAL A 216 -20.58 5.49 -10.02
CA VAL A 216 -19.66 4.40 -9.63
C VAL A 216 -18.55 4.32 -10.67
N TYR A 217 -17.31 4.21 -10.22
CA TYR A 217 -16.18 4.08 -11.12
C TYR A 217 -15.97 2.60 -11.47
N ASP A 218 -16.69 2.14 -12.48
CA ASP A 218 -16.65 0.77 -13.04
C ASP A 218 -15.84 0.67 -14.35
N VAL A 219 -15.22 1.78 -14.79
CA VAL A 219 -14.43 1.88 -16.04
C VAL A 219 -13.09 2.55 -15.84
N GLY A 220 -12.09 2.03 -16.56
CA GLY A 220 -10.83 2.71 -16.79
C GLY A 220 -9.88 2.65 -15.59
N GLU A 221 -8.59 2.71 -15.86
CA GLU A 221 -7.56 2.49 -14.84
C GLU A 221 -7.59 3.51 -13.69
N ILE A 222 -8.03 4.74 -13.97
CA ILE A 222 -8.08 5.83 -12.98
C ILE A 222 -9.28 5.65 -12.04
N GLY A 223 -10.40 5.13 -12.54
CA GLY A 223 -11.63 4.99 -11.78
C GLY A 223 -11.51 4.02 -10.60
N PHE A 224 -10.80 2.92 -10.79
CA PHE A 224 -10.59 1.90 -9.75
C PHE A 224 -9.56 2.29 -8.68
N ARG A 225 -8.82 3.40 -8.87
CA ARG A 225 -7.80 3.87 -7.92
C ARG A 225 -8.35 4.83 -6.84
N GLN A 226 -9.67 4.80 -6.59
CA GLN A 226 -10.29 5.55 -5.51
C GLN A 226 -10.61 4.64 -4.34
N GLY A 227 -10.17 5.02 -3.13
CA GLY A 227 -10.33 4.19 -1.94
C GLY A 227 -9.39 2.98 -1.96
N HIS A 228 -9.75 1.93 -1.24
CA HIS A 228 -8.97 0.69 -1.17
C HIS A 228 -9.14 -0.11 -2.46
N TYR A 229 -8.06 -0.51 -3.10
CA TYR A 229 -8.11 -1.36 -4.29
C TYR A 229 -6.95 -2.35 -4.36
N GLN A 230 -7.21 -3.49 -4.98
CA GLN A 230 -6.24 -4.55 -5.18
C GLN A 230 -6.53 -5.29 -6.51
N THR A 231 -5.49 -5.52 -7.30
CA THR A 231 -5.45 -6.49 -8.40
C THR A 231 -5.38 -7.92 -7.85
N MET A 232 -6.03 -8.86 -8.54
CA MET A 232 -6.01 -10.26 -8.16
C MET A 232 -5.99 -11.21 -9.36
N SER A 233 -5.10 -12.19 -9.29
CA SER A 233 -5.14 -13.42 -10.10
C SER A 233 -6.01 -14.48 -9.43
N LYS A 234 -5.71 -14.91 -8.19
CA LYS A 234 -6.51 -15.92 -7.46
C LYS A 234 -7.31 -15.35 -6.30
N SER A 235 -6.74 -14.43 -5.53
CA SER A 235 -7.37 -13.91 -4.31
C SER A 235 -7.01 -12.45 -4.05
N ALA A 236 -7.94 -11.73 -3.43
CA ALA A 236 -7.73 -10.41 -2.85
C ALA A 236 -8.36 -10.35 -1.46
N SER A 237 -7.87 -9.47 -0.60
CA SER A 237 -8.42 -9.31 0.74
C SER A 237 -8.25 -7.91 1.27
N PHE A 238 -9.30 -7.36 1.87
CA PHE A 238 -9.35 -6.00 2.37
C PHE A 238 -9.82 -5.99 3.83
N ASN A 239 -9.31 -5.04 4.61
CA ASN A 239 -9.83 -4.76 5.94
C ASN A 239 -10.40 -3.35 5.95
N VAL A 240 -11.72 -3.24 6.08
CA VAL A 240 -12.44 -1.98 5.86
C VAL A 240 -13.11 -1.54 7.16
N TYR A 241 -12.90 -0.29 7.56
CA TYR A 241 -13.47 0.26 8.79
C TYR A 241 -14.67 1.16 8.52
N SER A 242 -15.71 1.02 9.34
CA SER A 242 -16.91 1.85 9.26
C SER A 242 -16.62 3.35 9.41
N SER A 243 -15.56 3.71 10.15
CA SER A 243 -15.11 5.11 10.33
C SER A 243 -14.71 5.82 9.04
N GLU A 244 -14.25 5.07 8.02
CA GLU A 244 -13.89 5.63 6.71
C GLU A 244 -15.13 6.09 5.91
N PHE A 245 -16.32 5.57 6.23
CA PHE A 245 -17.57 5.79 5.49
C PHE A 245 -18.58 6.65 6.28
N THR A 246 -18.11 7.78 6.80
CA THR A 246 -18.81 8.61 7.81
C THR A 246 -20.18 9.17 7.39
N LYS A 247 -20.50 9.20 6.08
CA LYS A 247 -21.77 9.76 5.58
C LYS A 247 -22.97 8.83 5.83
N ARG A 248 -22.78 7.51 5.65
CA ARG A 248 -23.89 6.54 5.58
C ARG A 248 -23.56 5.14 6.09
N ASN A 249 -22.35 4.88 6.59
CA ASN A 249 -21.88 3.55 7.03
C ASN A 249 -22.18 2.45 5.98
N GLU A 250 -21.97 2.77 4.71
CA GLU A 250 -22.19 1.87 3.57
C GLU A 250 -21.12 2.10 2.51
N PHE A 251 -20.75 1.04 1.79
CA PHE A 251 -19.77 1.07 0.72
C PHE A 251 -20.21 0.20 -0.47
N LEU A 252 -19.54 0.39 -1.60
CA LEU A 252 -19.66 -0.39 -2.81
C LEU A 252 -18.41 -1.22 -3.02
N LEU A 253 -18.58 -2.50 -3.32
CA LEU A 253 -17.50 -3.40 -3.69
C LEU A 253 -17.58 -3.64 -5.19
N VAL A 254 -16.62 -3.11 -5.94
CA VAL A 254 -16.60 -3.07 -7.41
C VAL A 254 -15.61 -4.09 -7.94
N PHE A 255 -16.04 -4.86 -8.94
CA PHE A 255 -15.28 -5.95 -9.55
C PHE A 255 -15.19 -5.78 -11.07
N LEU A 256 -13.98 -5.85 -11.62
CA LEU A 256 -13.74 -5.78 -13.05
C LEU A 256 -12.60 -6.73 -13.47
N VAL A 257 -12.81 -7.52 -14.52
CA VAL A 257 -11.72 -8.26 -15.17
C VAL A 257 -10.95 -7.29 -16.05
N LYS A 258 -9.63 -7.29 -15.91
CA LYS A 258 -8.77 -6.46 -16.75
C LYS A 258 -8.71 -7.03 -18.17
N PRO A 259 -8.65 -6.16 -19.19
CA PRO A 259 -8.51 -6.60 -20.58
C PRO A 259 -7.19 -7.36 -20.81
N THR A 260 -6.17 -7.10 -20.00
CA THR A 260 -4.86 -7.73 -20.05
C THR A 260 -4.45 -8.23 -18.67
N ASP A 261 -3.63 -9.28 -18.63
CA ASP A 261 -3.11 -9.84 -17.38
C ASP A 261 -1.85 -9.13 -16.85
N ALA A 262 -1.39 -8.07 -17.54
CA ALA A 262 -0.15 -7.35 -17.27
C ALA A 262 -0.05 -6.77 -15.84
N ASP A 263 -1.16 -6.35 -15.23
CA ASP A 263 -1.14 -5.80 -13.86
C ASP A 263 -0.93 -6.89 -12.80
N CYS A 264 -1.31 -8.14 -13.10
CA CYS A 264 -1.17 -9.28 -12.18
C CYS A 264 0.09 -10.12 -12.43
N LEU A 265 0.73 -9.95 -13.60
CA LEU A 265 1.95 -10.63 -13.98
C LEU A 265 3.14 -9.71 -13.75
N ASP A 266 4.24 -10.26 -13.23
CA ASP A 266 5.47 -9.50 -13.08
C ASP A 266 6.04 -9.17 -14.48
N TYR A 267 6.66 -7.98 -14.64
CA TYR A 267 7.05 -7.35 -15.92
C TYR A 267 7.91 -8.25 -16.86
N LYS A 268 8.37 -9.41 -16.39
CA LYS A 268 9.19 -10.38 -17.13
C LYS A 268 8.42 -11.38 -17.97
N GLU A 269 7.13 -11.59 -17.76
CA GLU A 269 6.32 -12.43 -18.66
C GLU A 269 5.65 -11.54 -19.70
N THR A 270 6.35 -11.40 -20.83
CA THR A 270 5.88 -10.76 -22.06
C THR A 270 4.43 -11.11 -22.32
N ALA A 271 3.59 -10.07 -22.38
CA ALA A 271 2.21 -10.12 -22.82
C ALA A 271 2.06 -11.12 -23.96
N ILE A 272 1.29 -12.18 -23.74
CA ILE A 272 0.81 -13.01 -24.84
C ILE A 272 0.01 -12.07 -25.72
N ILE A 273 0.60 -11.68 -26.85
CA ILE A 273 -0.03 -10.88 -27.89
C ILE A 273 -1.17 -11.76 -28.41
N GLN A 274 -2.36 -11.59 -27.84
CA GLN A 274 -3.57 -12.09 -28.47
C GLN A 274 -3.69 -11.38 -29.83
N PRO A 275 -4.04 -12.10 -30.91
CA PRO A 275 -4.20 -11.48 -32.20
C PRO A 275 -5.24 -10.36 -32.11
N ALA A 276 -4.87 -9.16 -32.57
CA ALA A 276 -5.78 -8.02 -32.62
C ALA A 276 -7.01 -8.34 -33.49
N GLY A 277 -8.21 -8.00 -33.01
CA GLY A 277 -9.46 -8.16 -33.77
C GLY A 277 -10.27 -9.43 -33.46
N VAL A 278 -9.99 -10.14 -32.35
CA VAL A 278 -10.88 -11.21 -31.87
C VAL A 278 -12.09 -10.59 -31.16
N VAL A 279 -13.27 -10.93 -31.64
CA VAL A 279 -14.57 -10.47 -31.13
C VAL A 279 -15.06 -11.43 -30.05
N ASP A 280 -15.61 -10.88 -28.97
CA ASP A 280 -16.19 -11.59 -27.83
C ASP A 280 -15.26 -12.64 -27.22
N VAL A 281 -14.00 -12.25 -26.97
CA VAL A 281 -13.05 -13.10 -26.24
C VAL A 281 -13.63 -13.44 -24.86
N GLU A 282 -13.74 -14.73 -24.58
CA GLU A 282 -14.31 -15.25 -23.33
C GLU A 282 -13.34 -15.07 -22.14
N ARG A 283 -13.11 -13.82 -21.73
CA ARG A 283 -12.39 -13.47 -20.48
C ARG A 283 -13.39 -13.35 -19.34
N ARG A 284 -13.94 -14.49 -18.92
CA ARG A 284 -14.88 -14.58 -17.81
C ARG A 284 -14.18 -15.16 -16.59
N LYS A 285 -14.38 -14.51 -15.45
CA LYS A 285 -13.81 -14.92 -14.17
C LYS A 285 -14.92 -15.15 -13.16
N ASN A 286 -14.89 -16.32 -12.52
CA ASN A 286 -15.80 -16.67 -11.44
C ASN A 286 -15.18 -16.25 -10.11
N ILE A 287 -15.89 -15.39 -9.39
CA ILE A 287 -15.47 -14.84 -8.11
C ILE A 287 -16.39 -15.35 -7.03
N THR A 288 -15.82 -15.67 -5.88
CA THR A 288 -16.52 -15.88 -4.61
C THR A 288 -16.07 -14.82 -3.61
N VAL A 289 -17.03 -14.15 -3.00
CA VAL A 289 -16.81 -13.09 -2.01
C VAL A 289 -17.39 -13.53 -0.68
N ILE A 290 -16.66 -13.27 0.40
CA ILE A 290 -17.05 -13.56 1.76
C ILE A 290 -16.73 -12.33 2.61
N LEU A 291 -17.73 -11.80 3.31
CA LEU A 291 -17.56 -10.71 4.25
C LEU A 291 -17.66 -11.30 5.65
N SER A 292 -16.58 -11.23 6.42
CA SER A 292 -16.55 -11.78 7.77
C SER A 292 -16.36 -10.66 8.79
N SER A 293 -17.23 -10.62 9.80
CA SER A 293 -17.00 -9.77 10.96
C SER A 293 -16.03 -10.51 11.88
N LEU A 294 -14.73 -10.35 11.65
CA LEU A 294 -13.77 -10.84 12.63
C LEU A 294 -13.94 -10.02 13.91
N SER A 295 -14.33 -10.67 15.00
CA SER A 295 -14.13 -10.15 16.37
C SER A 295 -12.62 -10.15 16.67
N TYR A 296 -11.89 -9.31 15.92
CA TYR A 296 -10.44 -9.25 15.90
C TYR A 296 -9.87 -8.84 17.27
N SER A 297 -10.65 -8.06 18.02
CA SER A 297 -10.30 -7.65 19.39
C SER A 297 -10.03 -8.84 20.31
N LYS A 298 -10.87 -9.89 20.28
CA LYS A 298 -10.70 -11.05 21.18
C LYS A 298 -9.41 -11.82 20.90
N TYR A 299 -9.12 -12.10 19.63
CA TYR A 299 -7.91 -12.83 19.25
C TYR A 299 -6.65 -12.00 19.51
N LEU A 300 -6.68 -10.70 19.20
CA LEU A 300 -5.55 -9.80 19.45
C LEU A 300 -5.20 -9.74 20.95
N TYR A 301 -6.18 -9.55 21.83
CA TYR A 301 -5.91 -9.52 23.28
C TYR A 301 -5.33 -10.84 23.77
N VAL A 302 -5.88 -11.98 23.33
CA VAL A 302 -5.36 -13.31 23.70
C VAL A 302 -3.91 -13.47 23.27
N THR A 303 -3.55 -13.08 22.04
CA THR A 303 -2.17 -13.17 21.55
C THR A 303 -1.21 -12.26 22.32
N ILE A 304 -1.64 -11.03 22.63
CA ILE A 304 -0.82 -10.09 23.41
C ILE A 304 -0.61 -10.60 24.85
N PHE A 305 -1.66 -11.02 25.54
CA PHE A 305 -1.54 -11.51 26.91
C PHE A 305 -0.67 -12.77 26.99
N LEU A 306 -0.82 -13.70 26.04
CA LEU A 306 -0.04 -14.92 26.00
C LEU A 306 1.46 -14.63 25.82
N THR A 307 1.81 -13.78 24.86
CA THR A 307 3.21 -13.42 24.57
C THR A 307 3.84 -12.64 25.72
N VAL A 308 3.15 -11.63 26.27
CA VAL A 308 3.61 -10.89 27.47
C VAL A 308 3.79 -11.83 28.66
N GLY A 309 2.88 -12.80 28.83
CA GLY A 309 3.00 -13.83 29.87
C GLY A 309 4.27 -14.67 29.73
N ILE A 310 4.57 -15.15 28.52
CA ILE A 310 5.79 -15.95 28.25
C ILE A 310 7.05 -15.13 28.54
N TYR A 311 7.15 -13.90 28.04
CA TYR A 311 8.33 -13.06 28.30
C TYR A 311 8.46 -12.71 29.79
N SER A 312 7.35 -12.43 30.48
CA SER A 312 7.37 -12.16 31.92
C SER A 312 7.91 -13.34 32.72
N LEU A 313 7.57 -14.58 32.35
CA LEU A 313 8.12 -15.78 32.98
C LEU A 313 9.64 -15.91 32.77
N ILE A 314 10.14 -15.61 31.57
CA ILE A 314 11.58 -15.60 31.28
C ILE A 314 12.30 -14.56 32.15
N TYR A 315 11.74 -13.36 32.28
CA TYR A 315 12.29 -12.31 33.12
C TYR A 315 12.31 -12.68 34.60
N VAL A 316 11.23 -13.27 35.12
CA VAL A 316 11.17 -13.77 36.50
C VAL A 316 12.21 -14.87 36.71
N PHE A 317 12.33 -15.81 35.77
CA PHE A 317 13.33 -16.88 35.86
C PHE A 317 14.77 -16.33 35.86
N ALA A 318 15.09 -15.39 34.98
CA ALA A 318 16.37 -14.71 34.96
C ALA A 318 16.62 -13.95 36.27
N PHE A 319 15.63 -13.24 36.80
CA PHE A 319 15.73 -12.56 38.09
C PHE A 319 15.99 -13.53 39.25
N LEU A 320 15.32 -14.68 39.29
CA LEU A 320 15.55 -15.71 40.30
C LEU A 320 16.97 -16.30 40.22
N ILE A 321 17.50 -16.52 39.02
CA ILE A 321 18.90 -16.94 38.83
C ILE A 321 19.83 -15.85 39.34
N MET A 322 19.56 -14.59 39.00
CA MET A 322 20.36 -13.47 39.44
C MET A 322 20.39 -13.37 40.97
N CYS A 323 19.26 -13.43 41.65
CA CYS A 323 19.21 -13.40 43.12
C CYS A 323 19.86 -14.62 43.80
N ARG A 324 20.00 -15.75 43.11
CA ARG A 324 20.62 -16.97 43.66
C ARG A 324 22.12 -17.08 43.43
N GLN A 325 22.70 -16.31 42.52
CA GLN A 325 24.16 -16.20 42.43
C GLN A 325 24.63 -15.31 43.58
N PRO A 326 25.38 -15.85 44.56
CA PRO A 326 26.01 -15.01 45.56
C PRO A 326 27.02 -14.11 44.84
N ASP A 327 27.15 -12.86 45.29
CA ASP A 327 28.27 -11.98 44.93
C ASP A 327 29.57 -12.67 45.35
N THR A 328 30.06 -13.56 44.48
CA THR A 328 31.25 -14.38 44.72
C THR A 328 32.50 -13.62 44.23
N TYR A 329 32.37 -12.33 43.96
CA TYR A 329 33.46 -11.47 43.53
C TYR A 329 34.14 -10.74 44.70
N ASP A 330 33.42 -10.49 45.80
CA ASP A 330 33.95 -9.74 46.96
C ASP A 330 34.64 -10.61 48.04
N ARG A 331 34.86 -11.91 47.80
CA ARG A 331 35.47 -12.82 48.79
C ARG A 331 36.86 -13.36 48.44
N LEU A 332 37.64 -12.66 47.62
CA LEU A 332 39.02 -13.06 47.35
C LEU A 332 40.04 -11.93 47.56
N ALA A 333 39.93 -11.17 48.64
CA ALA A 333 40.94 -10.14 48.96
C ALA A 333 41.07 -9.69 50.44
N PRO A 334 40.94 -10.56 51.47
CA PRO A 334 41.62 -10.24 52.74
C PRO A 334 42.72 -11.23 53.12
N ASP A 335 42.63 -12.49 52.67
CA ASP A 335 43.50 -13.57 53.18
C ASP A 335 44.84 -13.67 52.42
N GLN A 336 44.89 -13.21 51.16
CA GLN A 336 46.15 -13.15 50.41
C GLN A 336 46.98 -11.91 50.72
N LEU A 337 46.36 -10.79 51.13
CA LEU A 337 47.06 -9.55 51.47
C LEU A 337 47.85 -9.69 52.78
N SER A 338 47.26 -10.35 53.78
CA SER A 338 47.93 -10.64 55.07
C SER A 338 49.10 -11.62 54.92
N LEU A 339 48.98 -12.60 54.03
CA LEU A 339 50.06 -13.54 53.68
C LEU A 339 51.17 -12.88 52.85
N LEU A 340 50.83 -11.90 52.00
CA LEU A 340 51.81 -11.12 51.26
C LEU A 340 52.59 -10.20 52.19
N GLU A 341 51.90 -9.44 53.06
CA GLU A 341 52.51 -8.55 54.05
C GLU A 341 53.46 -9.32 54.98
N ALA A 342 53.06 -10.51 55.46
CA ALA A 342 53.91 -11.37 56.28
C ALA A 342 55.11 -11.96 55.52
N ARG A 343 55.05 -12.07 54.18
CA ARG A 343 56.16 -12.51 53.33
C ARG A 343 57.12 -11.36 53.03
N THR A 344 56.59 -10.17 52.77
CA THR A 344 57.35 -8.95 52.53
C THR A 344 58.15 -8.52 53.77
N GLU A 345 57.59 -8.66 54.98
CA GLU A 345 58.34 -8.38 56.21
C GLU A 345 59.53 -9.34 56.44
N ARG A 346 59.40 -10.62 56.05
CA ARG A 346 60.51 -11.60 56.13
C ARG A 346 61.60 -11.32 55.10
N GLU A 347 61.22 -10.94 53.89
CA GLU A 347 62.17 -10.63 52.81
C GLU A 347 62.91 -9.30 53.08
N LEU A 348 62.27 -8.32 53.74
CA LEU A 348 62.91 -7.06 54.14
C LEU A 348 63.96 -7.25 55.25
N ALA A 349 63.71 -8.18 56.19
CA ALA A 349 64.65 -8.53 57.25
C ALA A 349 65.90 -9.26 56.72
N GLU A 350 65.75 -10.04 55.63
CA GLU A 350 66.85 -10.75 54.98
C GLU A 350 67.70 -9.80 54.11
N HIS A 351 67.08 -8.80 53.48
CA HIS A 351 67.78 -7.79 52.68
C HIS A 351 68.57 -6.75 53.50
N GLN A 352 68.21 -6.46 54.76
CA GLN A 352 69.02 -5.60 55.63
C GLN A 352 70.34 -6.26 56.06
N ASN A 353 70.35 -7.58 56.22
CA ASN A 353 71.54 -8.34 56.60
C ASN A 353 72.60 -8.38 55.47
N ASN A 354 72.15 -8.34 54.21
CA ASN A 354 73.02 -8.35 53.03
C ASN A 354 73.50 -6.95 52.61
N ARG A 355 72.93 -5.86 53.16
CA ARG A 355 73.27 -4.48 52.78
C ARG A 355 74.43 -3.87 53.59
N GLN A 356 75.01 -4.60 54.56
CA GLN A 356 76.23 -4.19 55.27
C GLN A 356 77.54 -4.55 54.55
N SER A 357 77.47 -5.19 53.39
CA SER A 357 78.63 -5.53 52.57
C SER A 357 78.41 -5.12 51.12
N LEU A 358 78.53 -3.83 50.80
CA LEU A 358 79.12 -3.27 49.58
C LEU A 358 78.71 -1.80 49.45
N GLU A 359 79.59 -0.90 49.87
CA GLU A 359 79.61 0.49 49.40
C GLU A 359 80.63 0.56 48.25
N THR A 360 80.26 1.04 47.04
CA THR A 360 81.01 2.12 46.33
C THR A 360 80.34 2.58 45.01
N SER A 361 80.34 3.92 44.84
CA SER A 361 80.31 4.78 43.63
C SER A 361 79.05 4.78 42.73
N GLU A 362 78.24 5.85 42.76
CA GLU A 362 78.28 7.06 41.87
C GLU A 362 77.72 6.76 40.46
N GLY A 363 76.85 7.53 39.80
CA GLY A 363 76.18 8.81 40.01
C GLY A 363 75.31 9.10 38.75
N GLU A 364 74.19 9.78 38.92
CA GLU A 364 73.76 11.00 38.19
C GLU A 364 72.54 10.87 37.25
N GLU A 365 71.83 11.98 37.15
CA GLU A 365 70.40 12.19 36.92
C GLU A 365 70.02 12.63 35.48
N ASN A 366 68.80 12.25 35.07
CA ASN A 366 67.70 13.06 34.49
C ASN A 366 67.70 13.71 33.08
N VAL A 367 66.54 13.48 32.43
CA VAL A 367 65.63 14.42 31.71
C VAL A 367 65.98 14.88 30.30
N ILE A 368 65.09 14.60 29.32
CA ILE A 368 64.41 15.61 28.46
C ILE A 368 63.03 15.10 28.03
N ALA A 369 61.98 15.86 28.36
CA ALA A 369 60.65 15.77 27.74
C ALA A 369 60.42 17.01 26.86
N SER A 370 59.94 16.84 25.61
CA SER A 370 59.21 17.90 24.89
C SER A 370 58.37 17.38 23.71
N ARG A 371 57.04 17.38 23.94
CA ARG A 371 55.92 17.81 23.06
C ARG A 371 55.96 17.52 21.54
N MET A 372 55.10 16.60 21.06
CA MET A 372 53.85 16.89 20.30
C MET A 372 53.16 15.64 19.69
N ASN A 373 51.82 15.66 19.79
CA ASN A 373 50.72 14.92 19.10
C ASN A 373 50.24 13.54 19.63
N ASP A 374 49.02 13.57 20.19
CA ASP A 374 48.26 12.54 20.94
C ASP A 374 47.49 11.51 20.08
N TYR A 375 47.91 11.19 18.86
CA TYR A 375 47.15 10.24 18.01
C TYR A 375 47.94 9.05 17.44
N GLU A 376 49.26 8.99 17.65
CA GLU A 376 50.10 7.90 17.11
C GLU A 376 51.08 7.29 18.13
N ARG A 377 50.78 7.33 19.45
CA ARG A 377 51.69 6.79 20.49
C ARG A 377 51.17 5.56 21.24
N GLU A 378 50.52 4.62 20.56
CA GLU A 378 50.02 3.39 21.21
C GLU A 378 50.50 2.08 20.56
N GLU A 379 51.62 2.07 19.82
CA GLU A 379 52.29 0.82 19.40
C GLU A 379 53.68 0.60 20.04
N SER A 380 54.13 1.50 20.92
CA SER A 380 55.40 1.30 21.63
C SER A 380 55.40 1.99 22.99
N ALA A 381 54.41 1.68 23.83
CA ALA A 381 54.64 1.72 25.26
C ALA A 381 55.32 0.40 25.61
N VAL A 382 56.66 0.40 25.66
CA VAL A 382 57.40 -0.63 26.38
C VAL A 382 56.98 -0.48 27.84
N GLU A 383 56.01 -1.30 28.24
CA GLU A 383 55.54 -1.40 29.60
C GLU A 383 56.71 -1.98 30.41
N VAL A 384 57.34 -1.15 31.24
CA VAL A 384 58.39 -1.60 32.16
C VAL A 384 57.67 -2.40 33.23
N ILE A 385 57.59 -3.72 33.03
CA ILE A 385 57.10 -4.67 34.03
C ILE A 385 58.15 -4.67 35.14
N GLU A 386 57.82 -4.07 36.28
CA GLU A 386 58.64 -4.14 37.48
C GLU A 386 58.57 -5.59 38.00
N THR A 387 59.52 -6.42 37.57
CA THR A 387 59.58 -7.83 37.93
C THR A 387 59.83 -7.95 39.43
N SER A 388 58.82 -8.44 40.15
CA SER A 388 58.97 -9.00 41.49
C SER A 388 59.97 -10.17 41.45
N GLY A 389 61.24 -9.87 41.71
CA GLY A 389 62.25 -10.72 42.37
C GLY A 389 62.56 -12.13 41.84
N THR A 390 61.89 -12.64 40.82
CA THR A 390 62.11 -13.99 40.29
C THR A 390 62.10 -13.93 38.77
N GLY A 391 63.22 -14.32 38.16
CA GLY A 391 63.51 -14.15 36.72
C GLY A 391 62.69 -15.03 35.76
N PHE A 392 61.43 -15.33 36.07
CA PHE A 392 60.53 -16.07 35.19
C PHE A 392 59.24 -15.28 34.96
N VAL A 393 59.11 -14.72 33.75
CA VAL A 393 57.86 -14.09 33.29
C VAL A 393 56.86 -15.21 32.98
N THR A 394 55.74 -15.25 33.67
CA THR A 394 54.67 -16.20 33.37
C THR A 394 53.73 -15.63 32.30
N VAL A 395 53.11 -16.50 31.49
CA VAL A 395 52.11 -16.07 30.48
C VAL A 395 50.95 -15.30 31.12
N ASN A 396 50.67 -15.54 32.41
CA ASN A 396 49.66 -14.82 33.17
C ASN A 396 50.02 -13.33 33.37
N ASP A 397 51.29 -13.01 33.64
CA ASP A 397 51.76 -11.63 33.83
C ASP A 397 51.81 -10.83 32.52
N LEU A 398 52.01 -11.52 31.38
CA LEU A 398 51.94 -10.92 30.04
C LEU A 398 50.49 -10.73 29.53
N CYS A 399 49.51 -11.38 30.16
CA CYS A 399 48.11 -11.34 29.76
C CYS A 399 47.28 -10.37 30.61
N THR A 400 47.80 -9.89 31.75
CA THR A 400 47.12 -8.92 32.61
C THR A 400 47.30 -7.51 32.06
N LYS A 401 46.35 -7.07 31.23
CA LYS A 401 46.24 -5.67 30.84
C LYS A 401 45.65 -4.86 31.99
N ASP A 402 46.18 -3.66 32.23
CA ASP A 402 45.77 -2.83 33.37
C ASP A 402 44.25 -2.61 33.42
N TYR A 403 43.63 -2.96 34.56
CA TYR A 403 42.18 -2.90 34.75
C TYR A 403 41.66 -1.46 34.62
N GLU A 404 42.42 -0.45 35.06
CA GLU A 404 42.04 0.95 34.92
C GLU A 404 42.00 1.39 33.45
N TYR A 405 42.99 0.99 32.66
CA TYR A 405 43.04 1.24 31.22
C TYR A 405 41.85 0.57 30.50
N LEU A 406 41.58 -0.69 30.82
CA LEU A 406 40.42 -1.42 30.28
C LEU A 406 39.10 -0.76 30.69
N LYS A 407 38.93 -0.39 31.96
CA LYS A 407 37.72 0.28 32.49
C LYS A 407 37.44 1.61 31.81
N GLN A 408 38.48 2.40 31.56
CA GLN A 408 38.35 3.69 30.88
C GLN A 408 37.96 3.51 29.40
N LYS A 409 38.55 2.52 28.71
CA LYS A 409 38.18 2.12 27.35
C LYS A 409 36.75 1.56 27.27
N PHE A 410 36.35 0.70 28.20
CA PHE A 410 35.01 0.09 28.27
C PHE A 410 33.89 1.10 28.57
N ARG A 411 34.20 2.22 29.25
CA ARG A 411 33.21 3.26 29.57
C ARG A 411 32.61 3.96 28.35
N ILE A 412 33.33 3.97 27.22
CA ILE A 412 32.92 4.64 25.97
C ILE A 412 31.98 3.74 25.13
N TYR A 413 32.15 2.41 25.21
CA TYR A 413 31.36 1.45 24.42
C TYR A 413 29.84 1.57 24.53
N PRO A 414 29.22 1.66 25.73
CA PRO A 414 27.77 1.74 25.83
C PRO A 414 27.20 3.00 25.15
N GLN A 415 27.91 4.13 25.26
CA GLN A 415 27.53 5.37 24.58
C GLN A 415 27.59 5.18 23.06
N THR A 416 28.67 4.59 22.54
CA THR A 416 28.79 4.32 21.10
C THR A 416 27.75 3.31 20.59
N MET A 417 27.40 2.28 21.37
CA MET A 417 26.37 1.31 20.97
C MET A 417 24.98 1.93 20.89
N ILE A 418 24.62 2.82 21.83
CA ILE A 418 23.35 3.56 21.76
C ILE A 418 23.32 4.46 20.53
N THR A 419 24.41 5.18 20.25
CA THR A 419 24.50 6.04 19.07
C THR A 419 24.33 5.22 17.79
N ILE A 420 25.05 4.10 17.65
CA ILE A 420 24.91 3.17 16.54
C ILE A 420 23.46 2.68 16.41
N ALA A 421 22.85 2.21 17.50
CA ALA A 421 21.48 1.73 17.49
C ALA A 421 20.47 2.79 17.02
N ILE A 422 20.59 4.05 17.46
CA ILE A 422 19.74 5.15 17.00
C ILE A 422 19.95 5.42 15.51
N PHE A 423 21.21 5.50 15.05
CA PHE A 423 21.52 5.76 13.64
C PHE A 423 20.99 4.67 12.70
N TYR A 424 20.98 3.40 13.11
CA TYR A 424 20.44 2.31 12.30
C TYR A 424 18.92 2.16 12.41
N SER A 425 18.33 2.42 13.58
CA SER A 425 16.87 2.26 13.78
C SER A 425 16.05 3.41 13.23
N LEU A 426 16.55 4.64 13.30
CA LEU A 426 15.80 5.84 12.90
C LEU A 426 15.40 5.83 11.42
N PRO A 427 16.30 5.51 10.44
CA PRO A 427 15.91 5.39 9.03
C PRO A 427 14.89 4.29 8.77
N VAL A 428 14.99 3.16 9.50
CA VAL A 428 14.07 2.03 9.35
C VAL A 428 12.66 2.41 9.81
N ILE A 429 12.54 3.07 10.96
CA ILE A 429 11.25 3.57 11.48
C ILE A 429 10.65 4.60 10.52
N GLN A 430 11.47 5.54 10.03
CA GLN A 430 11.03 6.54 9.05
C GLN A 430 10.50 5.88 7.77
N LEU A 431 11.20 4.88 7.24
CA LEU A 431 10.79 4.15 6.05
C LEU A 431 9.43 3.45 6.26
N VAL A 432 9.25 2.78 7.40
CA VAL A 432 7.99 2.10 7.73
C VAL A 432 6.84 3.10 7.82
N LEU A 433 7.02 4.22 8.51
CA LEU A 433 5.99 5.26 8.62
C LEU A 433 5.64 5.88 7.26
N GLN A 434 6.65 6.14 6.43
CA GLN A 434 6.44 6.67 5.08
C GLN A 434 5.61 5.70 4.23
N TYR A 435 5.87 4.40 4.32
CA TYR A 435 5.08 3.40 3.59
C TYR A 435 3.65 3.28 4.11
N GLN A 436 3.41 3.38 5.41
CA GLN A 436 2.04 3.40 5.96
C GLN A 436 1.25 4.59 5.39
N ILE A 437 1.83 5.79 5.42
CA ILE A 437 1.18 7.01 4.89
C ILE A 437 0.91 6.87 3.39
N ASN A 438 1.85 6.33 2.62
CA ASN A 438 1.67 6.14 1.19
C ASN A 438 0.53 5.16 0.89
N ILE A 439 0.39 4.07 1.64
CA ILE A 439 -0.71 3.11 1.48
C ILE A 439 -2.05 3.77 1.78
N ASP A 440 -2.16 4.47 2.91
CA ASP A 440 -3.41 5.12 3.31
C ASP A 440 -3.84 6.22 2.33
N SER A 441 -2.87 6.91 1.71
CA SER A 441 -3.16 8.01 0.76
C SER A 441 -3.50 7.53 -0.65
N ILE A 442 -2.88 6.45 -1.13
CA ILE A 442 -3.09 5.92 -2.48
C ILE A 442 -4.23 4.89 -2.48
N GLY A 443 -4.45 4.19 -1.36
CA GLY A 443 -5.39 3.07 -1.23
C GLY A 443 -4.97 1.83 -2.03
N ASN A 444 -3.72 1.82 -2.51
CA ASN A 444 -3.17 0.71 -3.29
C ASN A 444 -2.70 -0.42 -2.37
N GLU A 445 -3.49 -1.49 -2.31
CA GLU A 445 -3.17 -2.69 -1.54
C GLU A 445 -2.44 -3.77 -2.38
N ASP A 446 -1.98 -3.43 -3.58
CA ASP A 446 -1.13 -4.30 -4.43
C ASP A 446 0.37 -4.26 -4.08
N ILE A 447 0.75 -3.51 -3.04
CA ILE A 447 2.16 -3.41 -2.66
C ILE A 447 2.63 -4.74 -2.08
N CYS A 448 3.50 -5.46 -2.82
CA CYS A 448 3.97 -6.82 -2.50
C CYS A 448 4.63 -6.98 -1.11
N TYR A 449 4.90 -5.90 -0.39
CA TYR A 449 5.44 -5.95 0.96
C TYR A 449 4.43 -6.47 1.99
N PHE A 450 3.14 -6.21 1.80
CA PHE A 450 2.09 -6.61 2.74
C PHE A 450 1.22 -7.72 2.17
N ASN A 451 1.14 -8.83 2.89
CA ASN A 451 0.13 -9.85 2.64
C ASN A 451 -1.13 -9.49 3.44
N PHE A 452 -2.05 -8.71 2.87
CA PHE A 452 -3.28 -8.26 3.55
C PHE A 452 -4.19 -9.39 4.02
N LEU A 453 -4.04 -10.61 3.48
CA LEU A 453 -4.78 -11.79 3.94
C LEU A 453 -4.36 -12.19 5.35
N CYS A 454 -3.05 -12.09 5.64
CA CYS A 454 -2.46 -12.47 6.94
C CYS A 454 -2.09 -11.27 7.81
N ALA A 455 -1.88 -10.09 7.21
CA ALA A 455 -1.61 -8.87 7.92
C ALA A 455 -2.84 -8.52 8.76
N ARG A 456 -2.56 -7.99 9.95
CA ARG A 456 -3.62 -7.56 10.83
C ARG A 456 -3.31 -6.17 11.32
N GLN A 457 -4.23 -5.28 11.01
CA GLN A 457 -4.10 -3.88 11.36
C GLN A 457 -4.51 -3.65 12.80
N PHE A 458 -3.67 -2.93 13.54
CA PHE A 458 -4.01 -2.44 14.85
C PHE A 458 -3.48 -1.01 14.99
N ALA A 459 -4.39 -0.09 15.36
CA ALA A 459 -4.11 1.35 15.38
C ALA A 459 -3.52 1.82 14.04
N MET A 460 -2.32 2.41 14.04
CA MET A 460 -1.67 2.98 12.85
C MET A 460 -0.79 1.99 12.07
N LEU A 461 -0.76 0.71 12.47
CA LEU A 461 0.13 -0.29 11.85
C LEU A 461 -0.69 -1.31 11.07
N ALA A 462 -0.57 -1.32 9.74
CA ALA A 462 -1.21 -2.31 8.86
C ALA A 462 -0.78 -3.76 9.16
N ALA A 463 0.48 -3.97 9.55
CA ALA A 463 1.04 -5.29 9.89
C ALA A 463 1.49 -5.38 11.35
N PHE A 464 0.59 -5.09 12.29
CA PHE A 464 0.88 -5.10 13.73
C PHE A 464 1.41 -6.46 14.20
N ASN A 465 0.85 -7.56 13.68
CA ASN A 465 1.29 -8.91 14.01
C ASN A 465 2.78 -9.15 13.71
N ASN A 466 3.31 -8.61 12.60
CA ASN A 466 4.72 -8.71 12.28
C ASN A 466 5.57 -7.93 13.29
N VAL A 467 5.23 -6.66 13.54
CA VAL A 467 5.96 -5.80 14.50
C VAL A 467 5.95 -6.41 15.90
N PHE A 468 4.78 -6.86 16.36
CA PHE A 468 4.60 -7.42 17.70
C PHE A 468 5.35 -8.75 17.88
N SER A 469 5.39 -9.61 16.86
CA SER A 469 6.15 -10.86 16.93
C SER A 469 7.67 -10.63 17.10
N ASN A 470 8.19 -9.51 16.57
CA ASN A 470 9.61 -9.17 16.62
C ASN A 470 10.02 -8.38 17.88
N ILE A 471 9.06 -7.83 18.65
CA ILE A 471 9.38 -7.07 19.88
C ILE A 471 10.14 -7.92 20.92
N GLY A 472 10.00 -9.23 20.83
CA GLY A 472 10.75 -10.20 21.62
C GLY A 472 12.26 -10.07 21.52
N TYR A 473 12.79 -9.73 20.34
CA TYR A 473 14.24 -9.53 20.17
C TYR A 473 14.73 -8.34 21.00
N CYS A 474 13.97 -7.25 21.03
CA CYS A 474 14.28 -6.10 21.87
C CYS A 474 14.18 -6.45 23.35
N ALA A 475 13.15 -7.20 23.75
CA ALA A 475 12.97 -7.64 25.13
C ALA A 475 14.10 -8.56 25.60
N LEU A 476 14.51 -9.55 24.80
CA LEU A 476 15.62 -10.44 25.14
C LEU A 476 16.98 -9.72 25.09
N GLY A 477 17.16 -8.78 24.17
CA GLY A 477 18.35 -7.93 24.12
C GLY A 477 18.50 -7.06 25.38
N LEU A 478 17.40 -6.46 25.86
CA LEU A 478 17.40 -5.69 27.11
C LEU A 478 17.71 -6.58 28.31
N LEU A 479 17.17 -7.81 28.34
CA LEU A 479 17.51 -8.78 29.38
C LEU A 479 19.01 -9.12 29.37
N PHE A 480 19.60 -9.32 28.20
CA PHE A 480 21.04 -9.54 28.05
C PHE A 480 21.85 -8.36 28.60
N PHE A 481 21.46 -7.12 28.27
CA PHE A 481 22.11 -5.93 28.82
C PHE A 481 22.04 -5.87 30.35
N ILE A 482 20.91 -6.24 30.97
CA ILE A 482 20.79 -6.32 32.43
C ILE A 482 21.75 -7.36 33.01
N ILE A 483 21.82 -8.53 32.39
CA ILE A 483 22.71 -9.61 32.85
C ILE A 483 24.18 -9.18 32.76
N VAL A 484 24.58 -8.54 31.66
CA VAL A 484 25.96 -8.04 31.47
C VAL A 484 26.25 -6.88 32.41
N TYR A 485 25.32 -5.94 32.61
CA TYR A 485 25.53 -4.80 33.50
C TYR A 485 25.72 -5.21 34.96
N ARG A 486 25.08 -6.32 35.38
CA ARG A 486 25.23 -6.86 36.73
C ARG A 486 26.52 -7.66 36.92
N ARG A 487 27.09 -8.22 35.84
CA ARG A 487 28.34 -8.98 35.88
C ARG A 487 29.53 -8.05 35.81
#